data_AF-A0A2K1QXK2-F1
#
_entry.id   AF-A0A2K1QXK2-F1
#
_cell.length_a   1.000
_cell.length_b   1.000
_cell.length_c   1.000
_cell.angle_alpha   90.00
_cell.angle_beta   90.00
_cell.angle_gamma   90.00
#
_symmetry.space_group_name_H-M   'P 1'
#
loop_
_entity.id
_entity.type
_entity.pdbx_description
1 polymer ?
#
loop_
_entity_poly.entity_id
_entity_poly.type
_entity_poly.pdbx_seq_one_letter_code
_entity_poly.pdbx_strand_id
1 'polypeptide(L)'
;MLKLPWIFISSDILKSYIQLQSQLNKPENFPAIFDLYRNKASPRPINKAPYVKFVAPSPNAPSVAIHPDIAEAALAAAIKFNSLPLALQIIESTYSHTSYARYKILKSAIVPITGAVAAPLAAYALASRFALIQTSMDTGHATTVAMMGIMTYISVVGSMGYIAITTSNDQMVRVRWASGLPLWERWVKEEERAAVDRVAQAWGFRNRTRWGDEEGKEWDELREYAGVRGMVLDKVEFMQGME
;
A
#
# COMPACT_ATOMS: atom_id res chain seq x y z
N MET A 1 12.51 -1.10 -27.84
CA MET A 1 11.14 -1.37 -28.36
C MET A 1 10.03 -0.65 -27.58
N LEU A 2 9.97 -0.73 -26.24
CA LEU A 2 8.88 -0.10 -25.46
C LEU A 2 8.82 1.45 -25.48
N LYS A 3 9.88 2.11 -25.95
CA LYS A 3 9.94 3.59 -26.13
C LYS A 3 9.10 4.11 -27.31
N LEU A 4 8.62 3.23 -28.18
CA LEU A 4 7.85 3.64 -29.37
C LEU A 4 6.45 4.15 -28.98
N PRO A 5 5.97 5.26 -29.57
CA PRO A 5 4.74 5.94 -29.13
C PRO A 5 3.46 5.18 -29.42
N TRP A 6 3.45 4.27 -30.40
CA TRP A 6 2.26 3.49 -30.79
C TRP A 6 1.96 2.28 -29.91
N ILE A 7 2.86 1.88 -29.02
CA ILE A 7 2.69 0.68 -28.18
C ILE A 7 2.06 1.07 -26.85
N PHE A 8 0.82 0.67 -26.58
CA PHE A 8 0.25 0.79 -25.24
C PHE A 8 0.91 -0.20 -24.28
N ILE A 9 1.35 0.27 -23.10
CA ILE A 9 1.92 -0.62 -22.08
C ILE A 9 0.79 -0.96 -21.12
N SER A 10 0.28 -2.18 -21.25
CA SER A 10 -0.60 -2.78 -20.25
C SER A 10 0.19 -3.28 -19.05
N SER A 11 -0.48 -3.46 -17.91
CA SER A 11 0.10 -4.06 -16.70
C SER A 11 0.72 -5.45 -16.97
N ASP A 12 0.08 -6.27 -17.81
CA ASP A 12 0.58 -7.61 -18.15
C ASP A 12 1.87 -7.56 -18.98
N ILE A 13 1.99 -6.57 -19.86
CA ILE A 13 3.19 -6.32 -20.66
C ILE A 13 4.32 -5.87 -19.74
N LEU A 14 4.03 -4.97 -18.79
CA LEU A 14 4.99 -4.51 -17.78
C LEU A 14 5.49 -5.69 -16.92
N LYS A 15 4.58 -6.56 -16.46
CA LYS A 15 4.91 -7.77 -15.70
C LYS A 15 5.84 -8.69 -16.48
N SER A 16 5.49 -9.00 -17.72
CA SER A 16 6.30 -9.86 -18.60
C SER A 16 7.69 -9.26 -18.86
N TYR A 17 7.76 -7.94 -19.07
CA TYR A 17 9.02 -7.23 -19.26
C TYR A 17 9.93 -7.34 -18.02
N ILE A 18 9.37 -7.13 -16.82
CA ILE A 18 10.15 -7.21 -15.57
C ILE A 18 10.63 -8.63 -15.32
N GLN A 19 9.78 -9.63 -15.56
CA GLN A 19 10.17 -11.03 -15.46
C GLN A 19 11.33 -11.35 -16.41
N LEU A 20 11.23 -10.97 -17.69
CA LEU A 20 12.31 -11.18 -18.66
C LEU A 20 13.60 -10.46 -18.25
N GLN A 21 13.54 -9.19 -17.86
CA GLN A 21 14.72 -8.43 -17.45
C GLN A 21 15.33 -8.95 -16.14
N SER A 22 14.51 -9.48 -15.23
CA SER A 22 14.98 -10.14 -14.02
C SER A 22 15.74 -11.42 -14.33
N GLN A 23 15.29 -12.21 -15.32
CA GLN A 23 15.99 -13.41 -15.78
C GLN A 23 17.29 -13.07 -16.53
N LEU A 24 17.31 -11.94 -17.23
CA LEU A 24 18.49 -11.42 -17.92
C LEU A 24 19.48 -10.69 -16.99
N ASN A 25 19.21 -10.60 -15.68
CA ASN A 25 20.00 -9.87 -14.68
C ASN A 25 20.30 -8.40 -15.06
N LYS A 26 19.32 -7.71 -15.68
CA LYS A 26 19.44 -6.29 -16.07
C LYS A 26 18.38 -5.40 -15.42
N PRO A 27 18.39 -5.24 -14.08
CA PRO A 27 17.36 -4.49 -13.37
C PRO A 27 17.53 -2.96 -13.45
N GLU A 28 18.66 -2.45 -13.96
CA GLU A 28 19.00 -1.01 -14.02
C GLU A 28 17.92 -0.15 -14.70
N ASN A 29 17.17 -0.73 -15.63
CA ASN A 29 16.15 -0.02 -16.39
C ASN A 29 14.75 -0.04 -15.74
N PHE A 30 14.58 -0.59 -14.53
CA PHE A 30 13.28 -0.67 -13.85
C PHE A 30 12.66 0.68 -13.50
N PRO A 31 13.38 1.62 -12.87
CA PRO A 31 12.80 2.94 -12.57
C PRO A 31 12.34 3.67 -13.85
N ALA A 32 13.17 3.62 -14.90
CA ALA A 32 12.87 4.25 -16.17
C ALA A 32 11.63 3.66 -16.88
N ILE A 33 11.40 2.35 -16.79
CA ILE A 33 10.18 1.75 -17.38
C ILE A 33 8.93 2.06 -16.56
N PHE A 34 9.05 2.22 -15.24
CA PHE A 34 7.95 2.64 -14.38
C PHE A 34 7.52 4.08 -14.67
N ASP A 35 8.47 4.98 -14.87
CA ASP A 35 8.19 6.35 -15.29
C ASP A 35 7.55 6.41 -16.68
N LEU A 36 8.03 5.56 -17.59
CA LEU A 36 7.46 5.45 -18.92
C LEU A 36 6.04 4.90 -18.86
N TYR A 37 5.78 3.83 -18.09
CA TYR A 37 4.43 3.29 -17.88
C TYR A 37 3.46 4.37 -17.36
N ARG A 38 3.94 5.24 -16.47
CA ARG A 38 3.16 6.34 -15.90
C ARG A 38 2.84 7.48 -16.85
N ASN A 39 3.80 7.86 -17.68
CA ASN A 39 3.70 9.08 -18.49
C ASN A 39 3.36 8.81 -19.96
N LYS A 40 3.36 7.55 -20.40
CA LYS A 40 3.21 7.21 -21.81
C LYS A 40 1.83 7.59 -22.33
N ALA A 41 1.82 8.43 -23.37
CA ALA A 41 0.61 8.76 -24.10
C ALA A 41 0.05 7.52 -24.79
N SER A 42 -1.24 7.27 -24.57
CA SER A 42 -1.97 6.17 -25.18
C SER A 42 -2.95 6.70 -26.22
N PRO A 43 -3.11 6.01 -27.36
CA PRO A 43 -4.12 6.39 -28.34
C PRO A 43 -5.51 6.17 -27.73
N ARG A 44 -6.31 7.25 -27.66
CA ARG A 44 -7.72 7.19 -27.28
C ARG A 44 -8.60 7.50 -28.49
N PRO A 45 -9.65 6.70 -28.76
CA PRO A 45 -10.58 7.00 -29.83
C PRO A 45 -11.34 8.29 -29.50
N ILE A 46 -11.51 9.17 -30.48
CA ILE A 46 -12.35 10.37 -30.38
C ILE A 46 -13.42 10.31 -31.46
N ASN A 47 -14.63 10.74 -31.10
CA ASN A 47 -15.80 10.81 -32.00
C ASN A 47 -15.68 11.89 -33.10
N LYS A 48 -14.56 12.60 -33.20
CA LYS A 48 -14.31 13.72 -34.13
C LYS A 48 -12.90 13.61 -34.71
N ALA A 49 -12.73 14.02 -35.97
CA ALA A 49 -11.43 14.01 -36.63
C ALA A 49 -10.41 14.93 -35.91
N PRO A 50 -9.15 14.51 -35.70
CA PRO A 50 -8.62 13.17 -35.98
C PRO A 50 -9.16 12.12 -35.00
N TYR A 51 -9.63 10.98 -35.54
CA TYR A 51 -10.34 9.90 -34.80
C TYR A 51 -9.52 9.23 -33.69
N VAL A 52 -8.24 9.58 -33.54
CA VAL A 52 -7.34 9.11 -32.48
C VAL A 52 -6.59 10.31 -31.90
N LYS A 53 -6.60 10.45 -30.58
CA LYS A 53 -5.76 11.41 -29.86
C LYS A 53 -4.87 10.67 -28.88
N PHE A 54 -3.59 10.99 -28.91
CA PHE A 54 -2.65 10.54 -27.89
C PHE A 54 -2.82 11.41 -26.66
N VAL A 55 -3.31 10.82 -25.57
CA VAL A 55 -3.50 11.51 -24.29
C VAL A 55 -2.59 10.83 -23.27
N ALA A 56 -1.70 11.63 -22.66
CA ALA A 56 -0.91 11.19 -21.52
C ALA A 56 -1.87 10.95 -20.34
N PRO A 57 -1.80 9.78 -19.68
CA PRO A 57 -2.56 9.57 -18.47
C PRO A 57 -2.05 10.49 -17.36
N SER A 58 -2.90 10.79 -16.38
CA SER A 58 -2.46 11.54 -15.22
C SER A 58 -1.47 10.69 -14.42
N PRO A 59 -0.25 11.18 -14.11
CA PRO A 59 0.76 10.41 -13.38
C PRO A 59 0.27 9.95 -11.99
N ASN A 60 -0.65 10.72 -11.40
CA ASN A 60 -1.20 10.48 -10.06
C ASN A 60 -2.51 9.69 -10.11
N ALA A 61 -2.91 9.15 -11.25
CA ALA A 61 -4.13 8.33 -11.34
C ALA A 61 -3.90 6.93 -10.77
N PRO A 62 -4.89 6.36 -10.04
CA PRO A 62 -4.78 5.00 -9.51
C PRO A 62 -4.73 3.93 -10.60
N SER A 63 -5.25 4.23 -11.81
CA SER A 63 -5.22 3.31 -12.96
C SER A 63 -3.82 3.04 -13.49
N VAL A 64 -2.85 3.88 -13.12
CA VAL A 64 -1.45 3.78 -13.55
C VAL A 64 -0.53 3.41 -12.37
N ALA A 65 -1.12 3.00 -11.26
CA ALA A 65 -0.38 2.45 -10.14
C ALA A 65 0.23 1.10 -10.54
N ILE A 66 1.46 0.87 -10.08
CA ILE A 66 2.16 -0.39 -10.31
C ILE A 66 1.60 -1.42 -9.35
N HIS A 67 1.24 -2.60 -9.86
CA HIS A 67 0.67 -3.66 -9.03
C HIS A 67 1.73 -4.16 -8.02
N PRO A 68 1.35 -4.47 -6.76
CA PRO A 68 2.29 -4.93 -5.74
C PRO A 68 3.13 -6.13 -6.19
N ASP A 69 2.55 -7.11 -6.87
CA ASP A 69 3.28 -8.29 -7.36
C ASP A 69 4.40 -7.92 -8.36
N ILE A 70 4.19 -6.88 -9.17
CA ILE A 70 5.16 -6.39 -10.13
C ILE A 70 6.29 -5.65 -9.41
N ALA A 71 5.93 -4.81 -8.44
CA ALA A 71 6.89 -4.08 -7.62
C ALA A 71 7.74 -5.03 -6.76
N GLU A 72 7.14 -6.07 -6.19
CA GLU A 72 7.84 -7.13 -5.45
C GLU A 72 8.82 -7.90 -6.32
N ALA A 73 8.41 -8.31 -7.53
CA ALA A 73 9.31 -8.99 -8.46
C ALA A 73 10.51 -8.12 -8.87
N ALA A 74 10.27 -6.82 -9.11
CA ALA A 74 11.32 -5.87 -9.43
C ALA A 74 12.29 -5.65 -8.25
N LEU A 75 11.76 -5.51 -7.03
CA LEU A 75 12.55 -5.37 -5.80
C LEU A 75 13.39 -6.62 -5.52
N ALA A 76 12.82 -7.82 -5.68
CA ALA A 76 13.55 -9.06 -5.51
C ALA A 76 14.71 -9.20 -6.51
N ALA A 77 14.51 -8.75 -7.76
CA ALA A 77 15.57 -8.71 -8.76
C ALA A 77 16.67 -7.68 -8.42
N ALA A 78 16.30 -6.53 -7.86
CA ALA A 78 17.25 -5.52 -7.39
C ALA A 78 18.11 -6.01 -6.22
N ILE A 79 17.49 -6.68 -5.24
CA ILE A 79 18.18 -7.32 -4.11
C ILE A 79 19.17 -8.36 -4.62
N LYS A 80 18.78 -9.20 -5.59
CA LYS A 80 19.67 -10.20 -6.21
C LYS A 80 20.85 -9.57 -6.95
N PHE A 81 20.65 -8.41 -7.57
CA PHE A 81 21.71 -7.65 -8.23
C PHE A 81 22.62 -6.90 -7.24
N ASN A 82 22.26 -6.88 -5.95
CA ASN A 82 23.03 -6.28 -4.87
C ASN A 82 23.36 -4.80 -5.10
N SER A 83 22.36 -4.01 -5.51
CA SER A 83 22.48 -2.56 -5.64
C SER A 83 21.44 -1.86 -4.77
N LEU A 84 21.90 -1.23 -3.69
CA LEU A 84 21.01 -0.54 -2.74
C LEU A 84 20.33 0.67 -3.39
N PRO A 85 21.03 1.56 -4.12
CA PRO A 85 20.40 2.74 -4.72
C PRO A 85 19.29 2.34 -5.70
N LEU A 86 19.48 1.24 -6.44
CA LEU A 86 18.49 0.71 -7.36
C LEU A 86 17.25 0.19 -6.61
N ALA A 87 17.44 -0.53 -5.50
CA ALA A 87 16.33 -1.01 -4.68
C ALA A 87 15.52 0.16 -4.10
N LEU A 88 16.17 1.19 -3.58
CA LEU A 88 15.53 2.39 -3.04
C LEU A 88 14.78 3.18 -4.13
N GLN A 89 15.36 3.33 -5.32
CA GLN A 89 14.69 3.96 -6.47
C GLN A 89 13.47 3.17 -6.94
N ILE A 90 13.49 1.83 -6.87
CA ILE A 90 12.31 1.02 -7.16
C ILE A 90 11.22 1.28 -6.13
N ILE A 91 11.54 1.33 -4.83
CA ILE A 91 10.56 1.64 -3.77
C ILE A 91 9.96 3.04 -4.01
N GLU A 92 10.79 4.02 -4.35
CA GLU A 92 10.36 5.38 -4.61
C GLU A 92 9.44 5.48 -5.84
N SER A 93 9.81 4.81 -6.93
CA SER A 93 9.03 4.79 -8.17
C SER A 93 7.76 3.93 -8.07
N THR A 94 7.63 3.05 -7.08
CA THR A 94 6.47 2.15 -6.91
C THR A 94 5.60 2.56 -5.72
N TYR A 95 5.94 2.09 -4.52
CA TYR A 95 5.14 2.20 -3.30
C TYR A 95 5.01 3.63 -2.78
N SER A 96 6.08 4.43 -2.88
CA SER A 96 6.09 5.82 -2.40
C SER A 96 5.28 6.77 -3.29
N HIS A 97 4.86 6.33 -4.48
CA HIS A 97 4.22 7.24 -5.43
C HIS A 97 2.74 7.49 -5.08
N THR A 98 2.26 8.72 -5.33
CA THR A 98 0.87 9.11 -4.99
C THR A 98 -0.19 8.27 -5.70
N SER A 99 0.12 7.74 -6.89
CA SER A 99 -0.74 6.81 -7.62
C SER A 99 -0.97 5.51 -6.85
N TYR A 100 0.06 4.98 -6.19
CA TYR A 100 -0.04 3.77 -5.39
C TYR A 100 -0.88 3.98 -4.13
N ALA A 101 -0.68 5.09 -3.41
CA ALA A 101 -1.51 5.46 -2.26
C ALA A 101 -3.01 5.53 -2.64
N ARG A 102 -3.33 6.17 -3.77
CA ARG A 102 -4.71 6.25 -4.27
C ARG A 102 -5.27 4.89 -4.70
N TYR A 103 -4.45 4.06 -5.34
CA TYR A 103 -4.82 2.69 -5.70
C TYR A 103 -5.10 1.84 -4.46
N LYS A 104 -4.28 1.95 -3.42
CA LYS A 104 -4.48 1.26 -2.15
C LYS A 104 -5.78 1.68 -1.49
N ILE A 105 -6.07 2.98 -1.42
CA ILE A 105 -7.33 3.51 -0.89
C ILE A 105 -8.51 2.93 -1.68
N LEU A 106 -8.44 2.99 -3.01
CA LEU A 106 -9.51 2.45 -3.85
C LEU A 106 -9.71 0.95 -3.62
N LYS A 107 -8.64 0.15 -3.57
CA LYS A 107 -8.76 -1.30 -3.42
C LYS A 107 -9.18 -1.73 -2.01
N SER A 108 -8.61 -1.10 -1.00
CA SER A 108 -8.66 -1.59 0.39
C SER A 108 -9.69 -0.85 1.25
N ALA A 109 -10.01 0.40 0.91
CA ALA A 109 -10.99 1.19 1.67
C ALA A 109 -12.42 1.08 1.11
N ILE A 110 -12.62 0.61 -0.14
CA ILE A 110 -13.98 0.46 -0.69
C ILE A 110 -14.86 -0.42 0.20
N VAL A 111 -14.38 -1.61 0.58
CA VAL A 111 -15.16 -2.56 1.38
C VAL A 111 -15.62 -1.96 2.72
N PRO A 112 -14.73 -1.41 3.58
CA PRO A 112 -15.16 -0.82 4.83
C PRO A 112 -16.03 0.44 4.64
N ILE A 113 -15.78 1.26 3.61
CA ILE A 113 -16.60 2.44 3.31
C ILE A 113 -18.02 2.01 2.92
N THR A 114 -18.16 1.03 2.01
CA THR A 114 -19.46 0.50 1.61
C THR A 114 -20.19 -0.10 2.81
N GLY A 115 -19.48 -0.83 3.68
CA GLY A 115 -20.04 -1.36 4.93
C GLY A 115 -20.56 -0.25 5.86
N ALA A 116 -19.78 0.81 6.06
CA ALA A 116 -20.16 1.94 6.91
C ALA A 116 -21.39 2.71 6.37
N VAL A 117 -21.47 2.87 5.04
CA VAL A 117 -22.62 3.53 4.39
C VAL A 117 -23.87 2.66 4.43
N ALA A 118 -23.73 1.34 4.27
CA ALA A 118 -24.85 0.40 4.32
C ALA A 118 -25.35 0.11 5.76
N ALA A 119 -24.52 0.31 6.78
CA ALA A 119 -24.81 -0.05 8.16
C ALA A 119 -26.11 0.57 8.73
N PRO A 120 -26.41 1.89 8.55
CA PRO A 120 -27.65 2.47 9.08
C PRO A 120 -28.91 1.87 8.42
N LEU A 121 -28.85 1.58 7.12
CA LEU A 121 -29.97 0.98 6.39
C LEU A 121 -30.22 -0.46 6.85
N ALA A 122 -29.15 -1.24 7.00
CA ALA A 122 -29.23 -2.61 7.52
C ALA A 122 -29.71 -2.62 8.97
N ALA A 123 -29.22 -1.71 9.82
CA ALA A 123 -29.64 -1.59 11.21
C ALA A 123 -31.14 -1.25 11.32
N TYR A 124 -31.65 -0.34 10.50
CA TYR A 124 -33.08 -0.01 10.46
C TYR A 124 -33.93 -1.20 10.00
N ALA A 125 -33.50 -1.91 8.95
CA ALA A 125 -34.19 -3.10 8.47
C ALA A 125 -34.23 -4.22 9.53
N LEU A 126 -33.12 -4.45 10.24
CA LEU A 126 -33.09 -5.44 11.33
C LEU A 126 -33.93 -5.00 12.53
N ALA A 127 -33.86 -3.72 12.92
CA ALA A 127 -34.62 -3.16 14.02
C ALA A 127 -36.14 -3.21 13.78
N SER A 128 -36.59 -2.91 12.55
CA SER A 128 -38.00 -3.02 12.16
C SER A 128 -38.54 -4.45 12.23
N ARG A 129 -37.73 -5.46 11.89
CA ARG A 129 -38.11 -6.87 12.07
C ARG A 129 -38.16 -7.27 13.53
N PHE A 130 -37.19 -6.81 14.33
CA PHE A 130 -37.16 -7.09 15.77
C PHE A 130 -38.37 -6.48 16.50
N ALA A 131 -38.77 -5.27 16.13
CA ALA A 131 -39.91 -4.58 16.73
C ALA A 131 -41.26 -5.31 16.53
N LEU A 132 -41.41 -6.12 15.49
CA LEU A 132 -42.65 -6.89 15.25
C LEU A 132 -42.82 -8.08 16.19
N ILE A 133 -41.72 -8.59 16.75
CA ILE A 133 -41.72 -9.78 17.61
C ILE A 133 -41.86 -9.38 19.08
N GLN A 134 -41.53 -8.14 19.42
CA GLN A 134 -41.63 -7.63 20.78
C GLN A 134 -43.03 -7.09 21.09
N THR A 135 -43.56 -7.43 22.26
CA THR A 135 -44.90 -7.03 22.73
C THR A 135 -44.87 -6.02 23.89
N SER A 136 -43.69 -5.73 24.45
CA SER A 136 -43.56 -4.85 25.63
C SER A 136 -43.55 -3.35 25.33
N MET A 137 -43.34 -2.93 24.08
CA MET A 137 -43.17 -1.52 23.69
C MET A 137 -43.94 -1.22 22.41
N ASP A 138 -44.30 0.05 22.21
CA ASP A 138 -44.80 0.52 20.92
C ASP A 138 -43.73 0.36 19.83
N THR A 139 -44.18 0.00 18.63
CA THR A 139 -43.34 -0.32 17.47
C THR A 139 -42.36 0.80 17.10
N GLY A 140 -42.76 2.07 17.22
CA GLY A 140 -41.88 3.22 16.96
C GLY A 140 -40.75 3.36 17.99
N HIS A 141 -41.05 3.12 19.27
CA HIS A 141 -40.04 3.16 20.33
C HIS A 141 -39.12 1.92 20.29
N ALA A 142 -39.67 0.75 20.00
CA ALA A 142 -38.89 -0.49 19.90
C ALA A 142 -37.87 -0.44 18.75
N THR A 143 -38.25 0.10 17.59
CA THR A 143 -37.35 0.24 16.44
C THR A 143 -36.20 1.21 16.70
N THR A 144 -36.49 2.36 17.29
CA THR A 144 -35.45 3.37 17.58
C THR A 144 -34.44 2.85 18.61
N VAL A 145 -34.90 2.23 19.70
CA VAL A 145 -34.02 1.64 20.71
C VAL A 145 -33.17 0.49 20.13
N ALA A 146 -33.78 -0.41 19.36
CA ALA A 146 -33.05 -1.51 18.72
C ALA A 146 -32.02 -1.00 17.70
N MET A 147 -32.38 0.00 16.89
CA MET A 147 -31.47 0.62 15.93
C MET A 147 -30.28 1.28 16.65
N MET A 148 -30.53 2.02 17.73
CA MET A 148 -29.46 2.62 18.54
C MET A 148 -28.52 1.54 19.09
N GLY A 149 -29.04 0.46 19.68
CA GLY A 149 -28.22 -0.64 20.19
C GLY A 149 -27.34 -1.28 19.12
N ILE A 150 -27.91 -1.57 17.94
CA ILE A 150 -27.17 -2.13 16.80
C ILE A 150 -26.08 -1.16 16.32
N MET A 151 -26.41 0.12 16.16
CA MET A 151 -25.46 1.12 15.69
C MET A 151 -24.33 1.38 16.69
N THR A 152 -24.63 1.36 17.99
CA THR A 152 -23.61 1.48 19.04
C THR A 152 -22.65 0.29 18.96
N TYR A 153 -23.15 -0.93 18.84
CA TYR A 153 -22.29 -2.11 18.68
C TYR A 153 -21.39 -2.02 17.44
N ILE A 154 -21.97 -1.69 16.28
CA ILE A 154 -21.21 -1.54 15.02
C ILE A 154 -20.14 -0.44 15.16
N SER A 155 -20.46 0.68 15.80
CA SER A 155 -19.52 1.80 15.97
C SER A 155 -18.37 1.42 16.90
N VAL A 156 -18.66 0.77 18.03
CA VAL A 156 -17.63 0.33 18.98
C VAL A 156 -16.73 -0.73 18.35
N VAL A 157 -17.29 -1.79 17.77
CA VAL A 157 -16.52 -2.86 17.12
C VAL A 157 -15.75 -2.33 15.91
N GLY A 158 -16.36 -1.44 15.12
CA GLY A 158 -15.70 -0.78 14.00
C GLY A 158 -14.50 0.04 14.43
N SER A 159 -14.61 0.80 15.53
CA SER A 159 -13.49 1.58 16.07
C SER A 159 -12.35 0.68 16.56
N MET A 160 -12.66 -0.44 17.23
CA MET A 160 -11.65 -1.42 17.65
C MET A 160 -10.95 -2.06 16.44
N GLY A 161 -11.70 -2.41 15.39
CA GLY A 161 -11.13 -2.95 14.14
C GLY A 161 -10.18 -1.96 13.45
N TYR A 162 -10.56 -0.68 13.41
CA TYR A 162 -9.69 0.38 12.87
C TYR A 162 -8.36 0.47 13.64
N ILE A 163 -8.42 0.48 14.97
CA ILE A 163 -7.22 0.50 15.81
C ILE A 163 -6.38 -0.75 15.55
N ALA A 164 -6.97 -1.94 15.60
CA ALA A 164 -6.25 -3.21 15.41
C ALA A 164 -5.51 -3.28 14.06
N ILE A 165 -6.15 -2.84 12.97
CA ILE A 165 -5.51 -2.83 11.64
C ILE A 165 -4.37 -1.81 11.60
N THR A 166 -4.57 -0.62 12.16
CA THR A 166 -3.59 0.48 12.09
C THR A 166 -2.43 0.35 13.08
N THR A 167 -2.56 -0.48 14.13
CA THR A 167 -1.52 -0.72 15.14
C THR A 167 -0.85 -2.08 15.04
N SER A 168 -1.29 -2.95 14.13
CA SER A 168 -0.67 -4.27 13.90
C SER A 168 0.82 -4.13 13.54
N ASN A 169 1.68 -4.85 14.29
CA ASN A 169 3.13 -4.76 14.19
C ASN A 169 3.82 -6.11 13.92
N ASP A 170 3.06 -7.20 13.77
CA ASP A 170 3.60 -8.57 13.64
C ASP A 170 4.47 -8.75 12.39
N GLN A 171 4.18 -7.99 11.34
CA GLN A 171 4.91 -7.97 10.08
C GLN A 171 6.18 -7.08 10.11
N MET A 172 6.47 -6.39 11.21
CA MET A 172 7.61 -5.47 11.31
C MET A 172 8.79 -6.17 11.96
N VAL A 173 9.84 -6.46 11.18
CA VAL A 173 11.02 -7.16 11.68
C VAL A 173 12.09 -6.16 12.12
N ARG A 174 12.66 -5.40 11.18
CA ARG A 174 13.76 -4.45 11.42
C ARG A 174 13.29 -3.01 11.37
N VAL A 175 12.44 -2.69 10.40
CA VAL A 175 11.95 -1.33 10.17
C VAL A 175 10.59 -1.16 10.83
N ARG A 176 10.49 -0.20 11.76
CA ARG A 176 9.26 0.17 12.46
C ARG A 176 8.89 1.63 12.22
N TRP A 177 7.66 2.00 12.55
CA TRP A 177 7.24 3.41 12.50
C TRP A 177 7.86 4.22 13.63
N ALA A 178 8.25 5.46 13.33
CA ALA A 178 8.65 6.43 14.35
C ALA A 178 7.48 6.78 15.28
N SER A 179 7.81 7.07 16.54
CA SER A 179 6.84 7.56 17.52
C SER A 179 6.23 8.88 17.03
N GLY A 180 4.91 9.03 17.14
CA GLY A 180 4.19 10.24 16.71
C GLY A 180 3.65 10.23 15.28
N LEU A 181 3.97 9.24 14.45
CA LEU A 181 3.43 9.18 13.08
C LEU A 181 1.92 8.85 13.07
N PRO A 182 1.07 9.60 12.36
CA PRO A 182 -0.39 9.37 12.34
C PRO A 182 -0.77 7.96 11.85
N LEU A 183 -1.78 7.34 12.47
CA LEU A 183 -2.24 5.98 12.14
C LEU A 183 -2.64 5.81 10.67
N TRP A 184 -3.27 6.83 10.09
CA TRP A 184 -3.63 6.83 8.67
C TRP A 184 -2.41 6.77 7.76
N GLU A 185 -1.36 7.54 8.05
CA GLU A 185 -0.16 7.56 7.23
C GLU A 185 0.59 6.23 7.30
N ARG A 186 0.64 5.60 8.49
CA ARG A 186 1.18 4.25 8.67
C ARG A 186 0.45 3.26 7.78
N TRP A 187 -0.88 3.30 7.80
CA TRP A 187 -1.69 2.43 6.96
C TRP A 187 -1.39 2.68 5.49
N VAL A 188 -1.42 3.92 4.99
CA VAL A 188 -1.17 4.19 3.56
C VAL A 188 0.23 3.76 3.10
N LYS A 189 1.25 3.92 3.95
CA LYS A 189 2.65 3.65 3.63
C LYS A 189 3.15 2.27 4.10
N GLU A 190 2.27 1.38 4.57
CA GLU A 190 2.70 0.09 5.14
C GLU A 190 3.46 -0.79 4.13
N GLU A 191 3.09 -0.79 2.85
CA GLU A 191 3.79 -1.57 1.82
C GLU A 191 5.16 -0.97 1.49
N GLU A 192 5.27 0.36 1.57
CA GLU A 192 6.56 1.05 1.45
C GLU A 192 7.49 0.62 2.60
N ARG A 193 7.00 0.66 3.85
CA ARG A 193 7.75 0.18 5.02
C ARG A 193 8.14 -1.29 4.88
N ALA A 194 7.21 -2.15 4.46
CA ALA A 194 7.49 -3.57 4.26
C ALA A 194 8.57 -3.81 3.18
N ALA A 195 8.58 -3.01 2.11
CA ALA A 195 9.61 -3.07 1.09
C ALA A 195 10.98 -2.62 1.63
N VAL A 196 11.04 -1.54 2.40
CA VAL A 196 12.26 -1.07 3.07
C VAL A 196 12.75 -2.10 4.10
N ASP A 197 11.84 -2.73 4.85
CA ASP A 197 12.16 -3.79 5.81
C ASP A 197 12.79 -5.02 5.13
N ARG A 198 12.28 -5.40 3.96
CA ARG A 198 12.87 -6.47 3.16
C ARG A 198 14.26 -6.13 2.64
N VAL A 199 14.48 -4.88 2.24
CA VAL A 199 15.82 -4.38 1.87
C VAL A 199 16.75 -4.40 3.09
N ALA A 200 16.31 -3.92 4.25
CA ALA A 200 17.08 -3.97 5.49
C ALA A 200 17.48 -5.41 5.91
N GLN A 201 16.59 -6.38 5.72
CA GLN A 201 16.88 -7.79 5.98
C GLN A 201 17.87 -8.40 4.98
N ALA A 202 17.91 -7.90 3.74
CA ALA A 202 18.82 -8.39 2.72
C ALA A 202 20.23 -7.82 2.85
N TRP A 203 20.35 -6.55 3.27
CA TRP A 203 21.63 -5.85 3.41
C TRP A 203 22.31 -6.06 4.76
N GLY A 204 21.53 -6.15 5.84
CA GLY A 204 22.09 -6.31 7.17
C GLY A 204 22.41 -7.76 7.54
N PHE A 205 22.91 -7.96 8.75
CA PHE A 205 23.24 -9.28 9.28
C PHE A 205 22.00 -10.15 9.39
N ARG A 206 22.14 -11.43 9.01
CA ARG A 206 21.09 -12.44 9.23
C ARG A 206 20.90 -12.80 10.70
N ASN A 207 21.94 -12.61 11.52
CA ASN A 207 21.90 -12.98 12.93
C ASN A 207 21.31 -11.85 13.77
N ARG A 208 20.23 -12.15 14.50
CA ARG A 208 19.48 -11.19 15.31
C ARG A 208 20.30 -10.56 16.43
N THR A 209 21.29 -11.28 16.96
CA THR A 209 22.13 -10.79 18.05
C THR A 209 23.15 -9.74 17.61
N ARG A 210 23.33 -9.55 16.30
CA ARG A 210 24.24 -8.56 15.71
C ARG A 210 23.50 -7.39 15.07
N TRP A 211 22.17 -7.36 15.19
CA TRP A 211 21.38 -6.24 14.70
C TRP A 211 21.70 -4.99 15.53
N GLY A 212 21.99 -3.89 14.86
CA GLY A 212 22.45 -2.64 15.49
C GLY A 212 23.95 -2.39 15.39
N ASP A 213 24.76 -3.43 15.17
CA ASP A 213 26.21 -3.32 14.97
C ASP A 213 26.60 -3.08 13.50
N GLU A 214 25.61 -2.91 12.61
CA GLU A 214 25.88 -2.67 11.19
C GLU A 214 26.37 -1.25 10.96
N GLU A 215 27.53 -1.16 10.33
CA GLU A 215 28.17 0.06 9.91
C GLU A 215 28.48 0.00 8.42
N GLY A 216 28.43 1.15 7.76
CA GLY A 216 28.79 1.26 6.35
C GLY A 216 27.95 2.29 5.63
N LYS A 217 28.52 2.87 4.57
CA LYS A 217 27.89 3.94 3.80
C LYS A 217 26.49 3.57 3.29
N GLU A 218 26.32 2.35 2.77
CA GLU A 218 25.03 1.86 2.28
C GLU A 218 24.01 1.68 3.43
N TRP A 219 24.47 1.22 4.60
CA TRP A 219 23.61 1.07 5.76
C TRP A 219 23.15 2.41 6.32
N ASP A 220 24.06 3.39 6.35
CA ASP A 220 23.73 4.77 6.74
C ASP A 220 22.77 5.42 5.76
N GLU A 221 22.94 5.20 4.45
CA GLU A 221 22.00 5.66 3.42
C GLU A 221 20.60 5.06 3.62
N LEU A 222 20.51 3.76 3.94
CA LEU A 222 19.24 3.09 4.25
C LEU A 222 18.60 3.66 5.52
N ARG A 223 19.40 3.93 6.55
CA ARG A 223 18.95 4.52 7.82
C ARG A 223 18.43 5.95 7.60
N GLU A 224 19.14 6.76 6.82
CA GLU A 224 18.71 8.11 6.44
C GLU A 224 17.41 8.06 5.62
N TYR A 225 17.35 7.19 4.60
CA TYR A 225 16.15 7.00 3.78
C TYR A 225 14.93 6.65 4.63
N ALA A 226 15.08 5.71 5.56
CA ALA A 226 14.01 5.34 6.50
C ALA A 226 13.63 6.53 7.41
N GLY A 227 14.62 7.22 7.97
CA GLY A 227 14.43 8.35 8.89
C GLY A 227 13.63 9.50 8.27
N VAL A 228 13.95 9.90 7.03
CA VAL A 228 13.24 10.98 6.30
C VAL A 228 11.75 10.64 6.10
N ARG A 229 11.40 9.35 6.07
CA ARG A 229 10.05 8.86 5.83
C ARG A 229 9.30 8.50 7.12
N GLY A 230 9.85 8.85 8.28
CA GLY A 230 9.24 8.57 9.59
C GLY A 230 9.30 7.09 9.97
N MET A 231 10.27 6.37 9.44
CA MET A 231 10.58 5.00 9.80
C MET A 231 11.87 4.97 10.63
N VAL A 232 11.96 4.02 11.54
CA VAL A 232 13.14 3.77 12.38
C VAL A 232 13.65 2.38 12.06
N LEU A 233 14.87 2.33 11.54
CA LEU A 233 15.62 1.09 11.34
C LEU A 233 16.16 0.64 12.69
N ASP A 234 15.91 -0.62 13.05
CA ASP A 234 16.44 -1.27 14.25
C ASP A 234 16.14 -0.46 15.52
N LYS A 235 14.84 -0.34 15.82
CA LYS A 235 14.39 0.37 17.01
C LYS A 235 14.85 -0.36 18.28
N VAL A 236 15.69 0.34 19.07
CA VAL A 236 16.27 -0.05 20.37
C VAL A 236 15.29 -0.87 21.23
N GLU A 237 14.09 -0.37 21.53
CA GLU A 237 13.08 -1.05 22.36
C GLU A 237 12.71 -2.48 21.92
N PHE A 238 12.98 -2.88 20.68
CA PHE A 238 12.62 -4.19 20.12
C PHE A 238 13.84 -5.04 19.75
N MET A 239 15.04 -4.61 20.14
CA MET A 239 16.25 -5.41 19.99
C MET A 239 16.31 -6.50 21.05
N GLN A 240 16.83 -7.66 20.65
CA GLN A 240 16.98 -8.80 21.55
C GLN A 240 18.01 -8.49 22.65
N GLY A 241 17.62 -8.62 23.92
CA GLY A 241 18.50 -8.42 25.07
C GLY A 241 18.43 -7.04 25.73
N MET A 242 17.44 -6.22 25.38
CA MET A 242 17.19 -4.91 26.02
C MET A 242 15.83 -4.79 26.71
N GLU A 243 15.30 -5.93 27.18
CA GLU A 243 14.18 -6.01 28.14
C GLU A 243 14.70 -6.17 29.57
#